data_AF-W4L8F0-F1
#
_entry.id   AF-W4L8F0-F1
#
_cell.length_a   1.000
_cell.length_b   1.000
_cell.length_c   1.000
_cell.angle_alpha   90.00
_cell.angle_beta   90.00
_cell.angle_gamma   90.00
#
_symmetry.space_group_name_H-M   'P 1'
#
loop_
_entity.id
_entity.type
_entity.pdbx_description
1 polymer ?
#
loop_
_entity_poly.entity_id
_entity_poly.type
_entity_poly.pdbx_seq_one_letter_code
_entity_poly.pdbx_strand_id
1 'polypeptide(L)' 'MAARPLVLPEAYSGETSWEDWAFHFENVAAVNEWSAAQKLQWLRVRLTGRAQRAFQHLSASTRDSYEEAMKALR' A
#
# COMPACT_ATOMS: atom_id res chain seq x y z
N MET A 1 -5.42 29.02 -1.63
CA MET A 1 -6.12 27.72 -1.69
C MET A 1 -5.53 26.86 -0.59
N ALA A 2 -6.34 26.37 0.37
CA ALA A 2 -5.84 25.45 1.38
C ALA A 2 -5.45 24.13 0.70
N ALA A 3 -4.22 23.65 0.94
CA ALA A 3 -3.82 22.33 0.46
C ALA A 3 -4.75 21.29 1.09
N ARG A 4 -5.35 20.42 0.26
CA ARG A 4 -6.21 19.34 0.74
C ARG A 4 -5.40 18.48 1.74
N PRO A 5 -5.90 18.18 2.94
CA PRO A 5 -5.15 17.38 3.89
C PRO A 5 -4.88 16.01 3.28
N LEU A 6 -3.59 15.65 3.19
CA LEU A 6 -3.16 14.36 2.67
C LEU A 6 -3.41 13.32 3.78
N VAL A 7 -4.38 12.45 3.55
CA VAL A 7 -4.72 11.39 4.52
C VAL A 7 -3.65 10.31 4.41
N LEU A 8 -3.03 9.93 5.52
CA LEU A 8 -2.03 8.88 5.53
C LEU A 8 -2.71 7.54 5.88
N PRO A 9 -2.50 6.47 5.09
CA PRO A 9 -3.02 5.14 5.43
C PRO A 9 -2.36 4.64 6.70
N GLU A 10 -2.90 3.62 7.35
CA GLU A 10 -2.23 2.96 8.47
C GLU A 10 -1.01 2.13 8.01
N ALA A 11 -0.10 1.82 8.94
CA ALA A 11 1.05 0.97 8.63
C ALA A 11 0.63 -0.49 8.75
N TYR A 12 1.11 -1.34 7.84
CA TYR A 12 0.83 -2.76 7.85
C TYR A 12 2.08 -3.53 8.26
N SER A 13 2.06 -4.11 9.46
CA SER A 13 3.12 -4.99 9.95
C SER A 13 2.97 -6.42 9.43
N GLY A 14 1.75 -6.84 9.06
CA GLY A 14 1.38 -8.23 8.82
C GLY A 14 0.57 -8.87 9.95
N GLU A 15 0.35 -8.18 11.07
CA GLU A 15 -0.33 -8.76 12.25
C GLU A 15 -1.86 -8.62 12.19
N THR A 16 -2.35 -7.61 11.48
CA THR A 16 -3.78 -7.38 11.26
C THR A 16 -4.26 -8.08 9.99
N SER A 17 -5.59 -8.19 9.85
CA SER A 17 -6.25 -8.66 8.63
C SER A 17 -5.75 -7.88 7.41
N TRP A 18 -5.25 -8.61 6.40
CA TRP A 18 -4.80 -8.01 5.15
C TRP A 18 -5.97 -7.38 4.40
N GLU A 19 -7.12 -8.06 4.34
CA GLU A 19 -8.30 -7.56 3.64
C GLU A 19 -8.80 -6.23 4.22
N ASP A 20 -8.86 -6.11 5.54
CA ASP A 20 -9.33 -4.89 6.21
C ASP A 20 -8.35 -3.73 5.99
N TRP A 21 -7.05 -4.00 6.09
CA TRP A 21 -6.02 -3.00 5.84
C TRP A 21 -6.00 -2.56 4.38
N ALA A 22 -6.08 -3.49 3.43
CA ALA A 22 -6.14 -3.21 2.00
C ALA A 22 -7.37 -2.36 1.64
N PHE A 23 -8.53 -2.67 2.22
CA PHE A 23 -9.74 -1.87 2.06
C PHE A 23 -9.56 -0.45 2.59
N HIS A 24 -9.00 -0.29 3.78
CA HIS A 24 -8.66 1.03 4.33
C HIS A 24 -7.69 1.81 3.42
N PHE A 25 -6.62 1.15 2.94
CA PHE A 25 -5.63 1.75 2.06
C PHE A 25 -6.25 2.27 0.75
N GLU A 26 -7.15 1.49 0.13
CA GLU A 26 -7.86 1.92 -1.08
C GLU A 26 -8.78 3.12 -0.84
N ASN A 27 -9.47 3.17 0.29
CA ASN A 27 -10.29 4.33 0.66
C ASN A 27 -9.44 5.60 0.82
N VAL A 28 -8.28 5.49 1.48
CA VAL A 28 -7.35 6.62 1.62
C VAL A 28 -6.79 7.04 0.26
N ALA A 29 -6.45 6.07 -0.59
CA ALA A 29 -5.97 6.36 -1.94
C ALA A 29 -7.03 7.07 -2.80
N ALA A 30 -8.30 6.71 -2.65
CA ALA A 30 -9.41 7.37 -3.32
C ALA A 30 -9.61 8.81 -2.83
N VAL A 31 -9.56 9.06 -1.51
CA VAL A 31 -9.67 10.41 -0.92
C VAL A 31 -8.55 11.33 -1.40
N ASN A 32 -7.35 10.77 -1.54
CA ASN A 32 -6.17 11.50 -2.01
C ASN A 32 -6.02 11.53 -3.55
N GLU A 33 -6.95 10.92 -4.30
CA GLU A 33 -6.91 10.84 -5.77
C GLU A 33 -5.59 10.25 -6.30
N TRP A 34 -5.06 9.22 -5.63
CA TRP A 34 -3.77 8.62 -6.00
C TRP A 34 -3.83 7.85 -7.31
N SER A 35 -2.85 8.11 -8.17
CA SER A 35 -2.50 7.26 -9.31
C SER A 35 -1.95 5.91 -8.85
N ALA A 36 -1.96 4.90 -9.75
CA ALA A 36 -1.39 3.58 -9.46
C ALA A 36 0.09 3.66 -9.01
N ALA A 37 0.87 4.59 -9.58
CA ALA A 37 2.26 4.82 -9.18
C ALA A 37 2.35 5.36 -7.74
N GLN A 38 1.50 6.31 -7.36
CA GLN A 38 1.44 6.84 -5.99
C GLN A 38 0.97 5.77 -5.01
N LYS A 39 -0.04 4.97 -5.36
CA LYS A 39 -0.47 3.82 -4.56
C LYS A 39 0.69 2.87 -4.31
N LEU A 40 1.46 2.52 -5.34
CA LEU A 40 2.61 1.63 -5.18
C LEU A 40 3.70 2.23 -4.28
N GLN A 41 4.01 3.52 -4.43
CA GLN A 41 4.96 4.21 -3.56
C GLN A 41 4.50 4.20 -2.10
N TRP A 42 3.23 4.52 -1.85
CA TRP A 42 2.68 4.52 -0.49
C TRP A 42 2.55 3.12 0.09
N LEU A 43 2.21 2.12 -0.71
CA LEU A 43 2.22 0.72 -0.32
C LEU A 43 3.61 0.34 0.22
N ARG A 44 4.67 0.64 -0.53
CA ARG A 44 6.07 0.39 -0.10
C ARG A 44 6.43 1.08 1.22
N VAL A 45 5.91 2.29 1.45
CA VAL A 45 6.18 3.10 2.66
C VAL A 45 5.38 2.59 3.86
N ARG A 46 4.15 2.12 3.66
CA ARG A 46 3.27 1.68 4.75
C ARG A 46 3.49 0.23 5.15
N LEU A 47 4.15 -0.58 4.32
CA LEU A 47 4.57 -1.92 4.70
C LEU A 47 5.74 -1.86 5.67
N THR A 48 5.58 -2.53 6.82
CA THR A 48 6.57 -2.60 7.90
C THR A 48 6.74 -4.04 8.37
N GLY A 49 7.75 -4.32 9.19
CA GLY A 49 7.90 -5.61 9.86
C GLY A 49 7.96 -6.80 8.88
N ARG A 50 7.11 -7.81 9.09
CA ARG A 50 7.08 -9.02 8.25
C ARG A 50 6.52 -8.75 6.85
N ALA A 51 5.56 -7.84 6.73
CA ALA A 51 4.96 -7.50 5.44
C ALA A 51 5.96 -6.78 4.50
N GLN A 52 6.79 -5.90 5.05
CA GLN A 52 7.89 -5.29 4.29
C GLN A 52 8.89 -6.34 3.79
N ARG A 53 9.23 -7.32 4.63
CA ARG A 53 10.13 -8.42 4.23
C ARG A 53 9.49 -9.27 3.13
N ALA A 54 8.20 -9.62 3.25
CA ALA A 54 7.48 -10.35 2.21
C ALA A 54 7.53 -9.60 0.87
N PHE A 55 7.27 -8.29 0.89
CA PHE A 55 7.35 -7.45 -0.29
C PHE A 55 8.76 -7.41 -0.91
N GLN A 56 9.82 -7.36 -0.10
CA GLN A 56 11.20 -7.36 -0.59
C GLN A 56 11.60 -8.65 -1.31
N HIS A 57 10.99 -9.79 -0.95
CA HIS A 57 11.25 -11.07 -1.61
C HIS A 57 10.50 -11.24 -2.93
N LEU A 58 9.60 -10.32 -3.28
CA LEU A 58 8.89 -10.32 -4.56
C LEU A 58 9.85 -9.99 -5.72
N SER A 59 9.55 -10.58 -6.89
CA SER A 59 10.27 -10.26 -8.13
C SER A 59 10.18 -8.76 -8.47
N ALA A 60 11.14 -8.24 -9.24
CA ALA A 60 11.13 -6.83 -9.64
C ALA A 60 9.85 -6.47 -10.42
N SER A 61 9.43 -7.33 -11.35
CA SER A 61 8.18 -7.14 -12.12
C SER A 61 6.93 -7.10 -11.23
N THR A 62 6.89 -7.91 -10.17
CA THR A 62 5.78 -7.89 -9.20
C THR A 62 5.83 -6.62 -8.34
N ARG A 63 7.02 -6.17 -7.93
CA ARG A 63 7.18 -4.97 -7.12
C ARG A 63 6.85 -3.69 -7.87
N ASP A 64 6.99 -3.66 -9.19
CA ASP A 64 6.76 -2.46 -10.01
C ASP A 64 5.31 -2.30 -10.51
N SER A 65 4.45 -3.30 -10.24
CA SER A 65 3.01 -3.21 -10.48
C SER A 65 2.24 -3.23 -9.16
N TYR A 66 1.39 -2.22 -8.95
CA TYR A 66 0.54 -2.15 -7.76
C TYR A 66 -0.39 -3.37 -7.65
N GLU A 67 -1.01 -3.78 -8.76
CA GLU A 67 -1.94 -4.92 -8.77
C GLU A 67 -1.25 -6.23 -8.42
N GLU A 68 -0.05 -6.46 -8.98
CA GLU A 68 0.70 -7.69 -8.73
C GLU A 68 1.27 -7.70 -7.32
N ALA A 69 1.72 -6.55 -6.81
CA ALA A 69 2.12 -6.39 -5.41
C ALA A 69 0.97 -6.70 -4.45
N MET A 70 -0.23 -6.18 -4.70
CA MET A 70 -1.41 -6.40 -3.85
C MET A 70 -1.86 -7.86 -3.87
N LYS A 71 -1.80 -8.53 -5.03
CA LYS A 71 -2.10 -9.96 -5.14
C LYS A 71 -1.10 -10.82 -4.41
N ALA A 72 0.19 -10.48 -4.48
CA ALA A 72 1.26 -11.27 -3.89
C ALA A 72 1.40 -11.11 -2.37
N LEU A 73 0.78 -10.08 -1.79
CA LEU A 73 0.79 -9.81 -0.34
C LEU A 73 -0.46 -10.35 0.39
N ARG A 74 -1.44 -10.88 -0.35
CA ARG A 74 -2.58 -11.63 0.20
C ARG A 74 -2.16 -13.04 0.61
#